data_AF-J1H1X3-F1
#
_entry.id   AF-J1H1X3-F1
#
_cell.length_a   1.000
_cell.length_b   1.000
_cell.length_c   1.000
_cell.angle_alpha   90.00
_cell.angle_beta   90.00
_cell.angle_gamma   90.00
#
_symmetry.space_group_name_H-M   'P 1'
#
loop_
_entity.id
_entity.type
_entity.pdbx_description
1 polymer ?
#
loop_
_entity_poly.entity_id
_entity_poly.type
_entity_poly.pdbx_seq_one_letter_code
_entity_poly.pdbx_strand_id
1 'polypeptide(L)' 'MTQEEIKKMDRRIQQVKDPFGTGFPSFYRLLDDMAQKKGESREEILRQLIVWKSKNRM' A
#
# COMPACT_ATOMS: atom_id res chain seq x y z
N MET A 1 -10.12 1.36 2.47
CA MET A 1 -9.26 1.05 3.63
C MET A 1 -9.53 2.02 4.77
N THR A 2 -9.58 1.54 6.02
CA THR A 2 -9.65 2.44 7.20
C THR A 2 -8.31 3.14 7.45
N GLN A 3 -8.29 4.20 8.28
CA GLN A 3 -7.04 4.89 8.60
C GLN A 3 -5.98 3.97 9.22
N GLU A 4 -6.39 3.04 10.09
CA GLU A 4 -5.47 2.08 10.72
C GLU A 4 -4.89 1.10 9.70
N GLU A 5 -5.71 0.65 8.76
CA GLU A 5 -5.27 -0.25 7.69
C GLU A 5 -4.26 0.42 6.76
N ILE A 6 -4.53 1.67 6.36
CA ILE A 6 -3.59 2.44 5.53
C ILE A 6 -2.27 2.67 6.28
N LYS A 7 -2.31 3.03 7.56
CA LYS A 7 -1.10 3.20 8.39
C LYS A 7 -0.30 1.90 8.49
N LYS A 8 -0.99 0.76 8.70
CA LYS A 8 -0.34 -0.55 8.77
C LYS A 8 0.29 -0.93 7.43
N MET A 9 -0.39 -0.65 6.32
CA MET A 9 0.11 -0.92 4.98
C MET A 9 1.32 -0.04 4.65
N ASP A 10 1.27 1.26 4.92
CA ASP A 10 2.40 2.18 4.72
C ASP A 10 3.64 1.75 5.52
N ARG A 11 3.47 1.30 6.77
CA ARG A 11 4.58 0.74 7.57
C ARG A 11 5.18 -0.51 6.93
N ARG A 12 4.36 -1.44 6.41
CA ARG A 12 4.85 -2.64 5.73
C ARG A 12 5.58 -2.28 4.43
N ILE A 13 5.08 -1.31 3.68
CA ILE A 13 5.72 -0.84 2.44
C ILE A 13 7.08 -0.18 2.74
N GLN A 14 7.20 0.58 3.83
CA GLN A 14 8.48 1.16 4.26
C GLN A 14 9.54 0.12 4.65
N GLN A 15 9.12 -1.10 4.99
CA GLN A 15 10.04 -2.22 5.25
C GLN A 15 10.51 -2.91 3.96
N VAL A 16 9.85 -2.65 2.83
CA VAL A 16 10.29 -3.17 1.53
C VAL A 16 11.49 -2.34 1.08
N LYS A 17 12.66 -2.98 1.03
CA LYS A 17 13.87 -2.40 0.43
C LYS A 17 13.63 -2.24 -1.07
N ASP A 18 13.83 -1.03 -1.59
CA ASP A 18 13.71 -0.73 -3.03
C ASP A 18 12.37 -1.19 -3.65
N PRO A 19 11.23 -0.61 -3.23
CA PRO A 19 9.89 -1.09 -3.59
C PRO A 19 9.52 -0.94 -5.07
N PHE A 20 10.28 -0.15 -5.83
CA PHE A 20 10.09 0.03 -7.28
C PHE A 20 11.21 -0.61 -8.12
N GLY A 21 12.18 -1.27 -7.48
CA GLY A 21 13.20 -2.09 -8.13
C GLY A 21 13.13 -3.53 -7.65
N THR A 22 14.18 -4.01 -6.99
CA THR A 22 14.29 -5.43 -6.57
C THR A 22 13.23 -5.87 -5.56
N GLY A 23 12.68 -4.94 -4.78
CA GLY A 23 11.61 -5.18 -3.83
C GLY A 23 10.20 -5.15 -4.44
N PHE A 24 10.06 -4.87 -5.73
CA PHE A 24 8.75 -4.72 -6.37
C PHE A 24 7.82 -5.93 -6.17
N PRO A 25 8.25 -7.19 -6.27
CA PRO A 25 7.36 -8.33 -6.02
C PRO A 25 6.76 -8.34 -4.60
N SER A 26 7.54 -7.93 -3.60
CA SER A 26 7.07 -7.82 -2.21
C SER A 26 6.09 -6.67 -2.04
N PHE A 27 6.39 -5.50 -2.62
CA PHE A 27 5.47 -4.37 -2.64
C PHE A 27 4.14 -4.72 -3.34
N TYR A 28 4.24 -5.36 -4.51
CA TYR A 28 3.09 -5.76 -5.32
C TYR A 28 2.22 -6.78 -4.59
N ARG A 29 2.82 -7.74 -3.88
CA ARG A 29 2.10 -8.70 -3.03
C ARG A 29 1.36 -8.00 -1.88
N LEU A 30 1.94 -6.97 -1.27
CA LEU A 30 1.26 -6.21 -0.21
C LEU A 30 -0.02 -5.52 -0.73
N LEU A 31 0.01 -5.01 -1.96
CA LEU A 31 -1.18 -4.45 -2.60
C LEU A 31 -2.20 -5.53 -2.93
N ASP A 32 -1.75 -6.67 -3.45
CA ASP A 32 -2.61 -7.81 -3.81
C ASP A 32 -3.33 -8.40 -2.58
N ASP A 33 -2.59 -8.65 -1.49
CA ASP A 33 -3.15 -9.13 -0.22
C ASP A 33 -4.27 -8.20 0.29
N MET A 34 -4.06 -6.89 0.21
CA MET A 34 -5.05 -5.92 0.66
C MET A 34 -6.23 -5.78 -0.30
N ALA A 35 -5.99 -5.85 -1.60
CA ALA A 35 -7.03 -5.89 -2.63
C ALA A 35 -7.96 -7.07 -2.40
N GLN A 36 -7.41 -8.28 -2.20
CA GLN A 36 -8.17 -9.48 -1.87
C GLN A 36 -8.95 -9.35 -0.56
N LYS A 37 -8.31 -8.84 0.51
CA LYS A 37 -8.98 -8.62 1.81
C LYS A 37 -10.16 -7.66 1.71
N LYS A 38 -10.11 -6.69 0.80
CA LYS A 38 -11.15 -5.66 0.63
C LYS A 38 -12.17 -5.95 -0.46
N GLY A 39 -11.90 -6.91 -1.35
CA GLY A 39 -12.67 -7.07 -2.57
C GLY A 39 -12.55 -5.85 -3.50
N GLU A 40 -11.44 -5.13 -3.42
CA GLU A 40 -11.14 -3.94 -4.24
C GLU A 40 -10.05 -4.28 -5.25
N SER A 41 -9.88 -3.46 -6.29
CA SER A 41 -8.75 -3.60 -7.21
C SER A 41 -7.45 -3.07 -6.59
N ARG A 42 -6.30 -3.56 -7.07
CA ARG A 42 -4.98 -3.07 -6.59
C ARG A 42 -4.79 -1.59 -6.86
N GLU A 43 -5.30 -1.10 -7.99
CA GLU A 43 -5.25 0.30 -8.39
C GLU A 43 -5.99 1.17 -7.37
N GLU A 44 -7.15 0.71 -6.89
CA GLU A 44 -7.92 1.42 -5.87
C GLU A 44 -7.19 1.41 -4.52
N ILE A 45 -6.62 0.29 -4.11
CA ILE A 45 -5.79 0.19 -2.90
C ILE A 45 -4.59 1.15 -2.98
N LEU A 46 -3.90 1.19 -4.12
CA LEU A 46 -2.77 2.08 -4.35
C LEU A 46 -3.21 3.55 -4.35
N ARG A 47 -4.34 3.89 -4.99
CA ARG A 47 -4.91 5.24 -5.01
C ARG A 47 -5.21 5.73 -3.60
N GLN A 48 -5.89 4.92 -2.79
CA GLN A 48 -6.21 5.25 -1.40
C GLN A 48 -4.96 5.49 -0.56
N LEU A 49 -3.92 4.66 -0.74
CA LEU A 49 -2.62 4.86 -0.08
C LEU A 49 -1.99 6.20 -0.46
N ILE A 50 -1.93 6.52 -1.76
CA ILE A 50 -1.32 7.76 -2.26
C ILE A 50 -2.08 8.98 -1.72
N VAL A 51 -3.42 8.98 -1.81
CA VAL A 51 -4.28 10.07 -1.32
C VAL A 51 -4.11 10.28 0.19
N TRP A 52 -3.99 9.21 0.96
CA TRP A 52 -3.74 9.33 2.39
C TRP A 52 -2.34 9.90 2.66
N LYS A 53 -1.31 9.40 1.95
CA LYS A 53 0.09 9.80 2.15
C LYS A 53 0.31 11.26 1.79
N SER A 54 -0.31 11.75 0.71
CA SER A 54 -0.25 13.15 0.30
C SER A 54 -0.88 14.10 1.34
N LYS A 55 -1.94 13.69 2.02
CA LYS A 55 -2.59 14.50 3.07
C LYS A 55 -1.87 14.50 4.42
N ASN A 56 -0.99 13.53 4.68
CA ASN A 56 -0.37 13.33 6.00
C ASN A 56 1.15 13.53 5.99
N ARG A 57 1.79 13.62 4.82
CA ARG A 57 3.25 13.75 4.68
C ARG A 57 3.72 14.81 3.68
N MET A 58 2.80 15.49 2.98
CA MET A 58 3.05 16.83 2.42
C MET A 58 2.41 17.85 3.36
#